data_AF-A0A0K8QCV5-F1
#
_entry.id   AF-A0A0K8QCV5-F1
#
_cell.length_a   1.000
_cell.length_b   1.000
_cell.length_c   1.000
_cell.angle_alpha   90.00
_cell.angle_beta   90.00
_cell.angle_gamma   90.00
#
_symmetry.space_group_name_H-M   'P 1'
#
loop_
_entity.id
_entity.type
_entity.pdbx_description
1 polymer ?
#
loop_
_entity_poly.entity_id
_entity_poly.type
_entity_poly.pdbx_seq_one_letter_code
_entity_poly.pdbx_strand_id
1 'polypeptide(L)'
;MELLRPHLKSAYAQLTDGSKEAGAVYRSTIQGVLDDDGGPAEGLAEGSEGVEDLRTLSVEQLTERYVQVFAASRRKELERGISLVGPHRDELELVLGQAPAKGYASHGETWSMCLSLRLASYYVMLDDTRTGGSAPILILDDVFAELDVQRRRKLAAIVAGAEQVLVTAAVDADIPEELAGRRVKVVPGGIDGEG
;
A
#
# COMPACT_ATOMS: atom_id res chain seq x y z
N MET A 1 -8.81 -6.62 -1.78
CA MET A 1 -8.72 -5.42 -2.65
C MET A 1 -9.95 -4.53 -2.58
N GLU A 2 -11.17 -5.08 -2.49
CA GLU A 2 -12.41 -4.31 -2.46
C GLU A 2 -12.51 -3.34 -1.27
N LEU A 3 -12.05 -3.75 -0.08
CA LEU A 3 -12.00 -2.86 1.09
C LEU A 3 -10.91 -1.78 0.95
N LEU A 4 -9.76 -2.11 0.36
CA LEU A 4 -8.61 -1.23 0.29
C LEU A 4 -8.74 -0.15 -0.80
N ARG A 5 -9.27 -0.50 -1.97
CA ARG A 5 -9.26 0.34 -3.17
C ARG A 5 -10.02 1.67 -3.00
N PRO A 6 -11.23 1.71 -2.40
CA PRO A 6 -11.95 2.97 -2.14
C PRO A 6 -11.15 3.90 -1.24
N HIS A 7 -10.56 3.34 -0.17
CA HIS A 7 -9.75 4.10 0.78
C HIS A 7 -8.44 4.58 0.17
N LEU A 8 -7.77 3.77 -0.66
CA LEU A 8 -6.57 4.17 -1.40
C LEU A 8 -6.86 5.35 -2.33
N LYS A 9 -7.93 5.25 -3.11
CA LYS A 9 -8.38 6.32 -4.01
C LYS A 9 -8.67 7.61 -3.25
N SER A 10 -9.44 7.50 -2.16
CA SER A 10 -9.82 8.66 -1.34
C SER A 10 -8.61 9.31 -0.66
N ALA A 11 -7.73 8.52 -0.03
CA ALA A 11 -6.54 9.04 0.65
C ALA A 11 -5.59 9.75 -0.33
N TYR A 12 -5.40 9.20 -1.53
CA TYR A 12 -4.55 9.83 -2.54
C TYR A 12 -5.13 11.15 -3.06
N ALA A 13 -6.44 11.19 -3.29
CA ALA A 13 -7.14 12.42 -3.69
C ALA A 13 -7.08 13.50 -2.61
N GLN A 14 -7.12 13.13 -1.32
CA GLN A 14 -6.97 14.08 -0.21
C GLN A 14 -5.54 14.62 -0.08
N LEU A 15 -4.53 13.80 -0.40
CA LEU A 15 -3.11 14.17 -0.28
C LEU A 15 -2.56 14.97 -1.46
N THR A 16 -3.22 14.94 -2.62
CA THR A 16 -2.70 15.55 -3.85
C THR A 16 -3.68 16.56 -4.45
N ASP A 17 -3.20 17.47 -5.29
CA ASP A 17 -4.05 18.34 -6.14
C ASP A 17 -4.08 17.83 -7.59
N GLY A 18 -3.56 16.62 -7.82
CA GLY A 18 -3.46 16.03 -9.15
C GLY A 18 -4.79 15.45 -9.62
N SER A 19 -4.93 15.32 -10.93
CA SER A 19 -6.08 14.66 -11.56
C SER A 19 -5.92 13.14 -11.68
N LYS A 20 -4.74 12.60 -11.37
CA LYS A 20 -4.46 11.16 -11.47
C LYS A 20 -5.10 10.42 -10.31
N GLU A 21 -5.74 9.30 -10.62
CA GLU A 21 -6.37 8.42 -9.65
C GLU A 21 -5.42 7.31 -9.20
N ALA A 22 -5.32 7.06 -7.90
CA ALA A 22 -4.57 5.92 -7.38
C ALA A 22 -5.41 4.64 -7.41
N GLY A 23 -4.82 3.56 -7.91
CA GLY A 23 -5.42 2.24 -7.99
C GLY A 23 -4.45 1.15 -7.54
N ALA A 24 -5.02 -0.01 -7.24
CA ALA A 24 -4.25 -1.22 -6.94
C ALA A 24 -4.94 -2.45 -7.54
N VAL A 25 -4.12 -3.32 -8.13
CA VAL A 25 -4.53 -4.55 -8.80
C VAL A 25 -3.75 -5.70 -8.21
N TYR A 26 -4.46 -6.72 -7.72
CA TYR A 26 -3.84 -7.96 -7.28
C TYR A 26 -3.61 -8.86 -8.50
N ARG A 27 -2.39 -9.34 -8.67
CA ARG A 27 -1.97 -10.22 -9.76
C ARG A 27 -1.55 -11.55 -9.15
N SER A 28 -2.22 -12.63 -9.53
CA SER A 28 -1.87 -13.96 -9.03
C SER A 28 -1.07 -14.77 -10.03
N THR A 29 -0.07 -15.48 -9.52
CA THR A 29 0.72 -16.46 -10.27
C THR A 29 -0.13 -17.54 -10.94
N ILE A 30 -1.33 -17.85 -10.40
CA ILE A 30 -2.23 -18.85 -11.00
C ILE A 30 -3.08 -18.34 -12.17
N GLN A 31 -3.06 -17.03 -12.43
CA GLN A 31 -3.75 -16.43 -13.58
C GLN A 31 -2.85 -16.38 -14.82
N GLY A 32 -1.60 -16.83 -14.72
CA GLY A 32 -0.63 -16.77 -15.83
C GLY A 32 -0.24 -15.35 -16.24
N VAL A 33 -0.47 -14.38 -15.35
CA VAL A 33 -0.22 -12.95 -15.62
C VAL A 33 1.16 -12.47 -15.17
N LEU A 34 1.92 -13.33 -14.49
CA LEU A 34 3.24 -13.02 -13.98
C LEU A 34 4.32 -13.88 -14.66
N ASP A 35 5.49 -13.29 -14.87
CA ASP A 35 6.71 -13.97 -15.26
C ASP A 35 7.35 -14.71 -14.07
N ASP A 36 8.47 -15.39 -14.32
CA ASP A 36 9.15 -16.19 -13.30
C ASP A 36 9.76 -15.34 -12.15
N ASP A 37 9.92 -14.02 -12.37
CA ASP A 37 10.47 -13.07 -11.41
C ASP A 37 9.38 -12.28 -10.68
N GLY A 38 8.11 -12.55 -11.00
CA GLY A 38 6.93 -11.91 -10.43
C GLY A 38 6.44 -10.71 -11.23
N GLY A 39 7.19 -10.25 -12.24
CA GLY A 39 6.79 -9.14 -13.09
C GLY A 39 5.66 -9.51 -14.06
N PRO A 40 5.05 -8.56 -14.77
CA PRO A 40 4.03 -8.87 -15.77
C PRO A 40 4.57 -9.77 -16.88
N ALA A 41 3.87 -10.87 -17.21
CA ALA A 41 4.30 -11.74 -18.29
C ALA A 41 4.29 -11.03 -19.66
N GLU A 42 5.30 -11.31 -20.50
CA GLU A 42 5.44 -10.71 -21.83
C GLU A 42 4.17 -10.91 -22.69
N GLY A 43 3.62 -9.83 -23.25
CA GLY A 43 2.46 -9.86 -24.15
C GLY A 43 1.10 -9.54 -23.50
N LEU A 44 1.03 -9.31 -22.20
CA LEU A 44 -0.21 -8.93 -21.48
C LEU A 44 -0.37 -7.41 -21.26
N ALA A 45 0.38 -6.59 -21.99
CA ALA A 45 0.45 -5.14 -21.79
C ALA A 45 -0.82 -4.37 -22.19
N GLU A 46 -1.88 -5.02 -22.66
CA GLU A 46 -3.11 -4.35 -23.09
C GLU A 46 -4.35 -5.02 -22.53
N GLY A 47 -4.98 -4.37 -21.56
CA GLY A 47 -6.36 -4.64 -21.14
C GLY A 47 -6.51 -5.65 -20.01
N SER A 48 -7.17 -5.22 -18.93
CA SER A 48 -7.75 -6.08 -17.90
C SER A 48 -8.96 -6.90 -18.40
N GLU A 49 -9.20 -6.94 -19.70
CA GLU A 49 -10.32 -7.67 -20.30
C GLU A 49 -9.98 -9.15 -20.37
N GLY A 50 -10.65 -9.97 -19.55
CA GLY A 50 -10.54 -11.43 -19.59
C GLY A 50 -9.73 -12.07 -18.45
N VAL A 51 -9.22 -11.28 -17.49
CA VAL A 51 -8.64 -11.85 -16.27
C VAL A 51 -9.77 -12.32 -15.35
N GLU A 52 -9.90 -13.64 -15.21
CA GLU A 52 -10.91 -14.28 -14.35
C GLU A 52 -10.78 -13.81 -12.90
N ASP A 53 -11.90 -13.40 -12.29
CA ASP A 53 -11.94 -13.01 -10.89
C ASP A 53 -11.87 -14.26 -10.01
N LEU A 54 -10.69 -14.52 -9.43
CA LEU A 54 -10.42 -15.68 -8.58
C LEU A 54 -11.39 -15.82 -7.40
N ARG A 55 -12.03 -14.72 -6.96
CA ARG A 55 -13.01 -14.73 -5.87
C ARG A 55 -14.31 -15.44 -6.23
N THR A 56 -14.58 -15.59 -7.53
CA THR A 56 -15.77 -16.29 -8.04
C THR A 56 -15.56 -17.81 -8.12
N LEU A 57 -14.33 -18.28 -7.93
CA LEU A 57 -13.98 -19.69 -7.98
C LEU A 57 -14.19 -20.36 -6.61
N SER A 58 -14.67 -21.60 -6.65
CA SER A 58 -14.68 -22.49 -5.48
C SER A 58 -13.28 -22.90 -5.06
N VAL A 59 -13.14 -23.40 -3.83
CA VAL A 59 -11.87 -23.92 -3.30
C VAL A 59 -11.36 -25.08 -4.16
N GLU A 60 -12.26 -25.93 -4.67
CA GLU A 60 -11.95 -27.04 -5.55
C GLU A 60 -11.37 -26.53 -6.88
N GLN A 61 -12.00 -25.53 -7.50
CA GLN A 61 -11.50 -24.92 -8.74
C GLN A 61 -10.14 -24.25 -8.54
N LEU A 62 -9.95 -23.51 -7.44
CA LEU A 62 -8.66 -22.90 -7.11
C LEU A 62 -7.58 -23.95 -6.88
N THR A 63 -7.93 -25.06 -6.21
CA THR A 63 -7.00 -26.18 -5.97
C THR A 63 -6.58 -26.81 -7.29
N GLU A 64 -7.52 -27.06 -8.20
CA GLU A 64 -7.24 -27.61 -9.52
C GLU A 64 -6.30 -26.69 -10.31
N ARG A 65 -6.56 -25.37 -10.30
CA ARG A 65 -5.68 -24.37 -10.92
C ARG A 65 -4.27 -24.43 -10.35
N TYR A 66 -4.12 -24.47 -9.02
CA TYR A 66 -2.82 -24.58 -8.37
C TYR A 66 -2.08 -25.84 -8.81
N VAL A 67 -2.74 -27.00 -8.82
CA VAL A 67 -2.13 -28.27 -9.24
C VAL A 67 -1.64 -28.20 -10.69
N GLN A 68 -2.42 -27.60 -11.59
CA GLN A 68 -2.04 -27.42 -12.99
C GLN A 68 -0.79 -26.53 -13.13
N VAL A 69 -0.76 -25.40 -12.43
CA VAL A 69 0.35 -24.43 -12.53
C VAL A 69 1.62 -24.97 -11.84
N PHE A 70 1.50 -25.69 -10.72
CA PHE A 70 2.64 -26.39 -10.12
C PHE A 70 3.24 -27.43 -11.06
N ALA A 71 2.40 -28.21 -11.76
CA ALA A 71 2.87 -29.19 -12.72
C ALA A 71 3.64 -28.52 -13.90
N ALA A 72 3.13 -27.38 -14.40
CA ALA A 72 3.76 -26.62 -15.47
C ALA A 72 5.11 -25.99 -15.05
N SER A 73 5.20 -25.49 -13.81
CA SER A 73 6.39 -24.81 -13.30
C SER A 73 7.47 -25.75 -12.74
N ARG A 74 7.14 -27.03 -12.49
CA ARG A 74 8.02 -28.00 -11.81
C ARG A 74 9.45 -28.06 -12.34
N ARG A 75 9.63 -28.07 -13.67
CA ARG A 75 10.99 -28.13 -14.26
C ARG A 75 11.80 -26.88 -13.88
N LYS A 76 11.21 -25.70 -14.01
CA LYS A 76 11.85 -24.43 -13.68
C LYS A 76 12.13 -24.30 -12.18
N GLU A 77 11.19 -24.74 -11.34
CA GLU A 77 11.38 -24.74 -9.87
C GLU A 77 12.53 -25.65 -9.45
N LEU A 78 12.68 -26.83 -10.07
CA LEU A 78 13.81 -27.72 -9.83
C LEU A 78 15.14 -27.13 -10.30
N GLU A 79 15.15 -26.46 -11.46
CA GLU A 79 16.35 -25.78 -11.99
C GLU A 79 16.78 -24.61 -11.07
N ARG A 80 15.82 -23.84 -10.55
CA ARG A 80 16.09 -22.66 -9.69
C ARG A 80 16.22 -23.00 -8.20
N GLY A 81 15.74 -24.17 -7.76
CA GLY A 81 15.75 -24.59 -6.36
C GLY A 81 14.80 -23.81 -5.44
N ILE A 82 13.80 -23.11 -6.01
CA ILE A 82 12.82 -22.29 -5.28
C ILE A 82 11.42 -22.45 -5.87
N SER A 83 10.39 -22.17 -5.07
CA SER A 83 9.01 -22.09 -5.56
C SER A 83 8.79 -20.79 -6.36
N LEU A 84 8.13 -20.92 -7.51
CA LEU A 84 7.81 -19.83 -8.43
C LEU A 84 6.31 -19.51 -8.45
N VAL A 85 5.48 -20.37 -7.87
CA VAL A 85 4.02 -20.27 -7.91
C VAL A 85 3.47 -20.24 -6.50
N GLY A 86 2.55 -19.32 -6.22
CA GLY A 86 1.86 -19.23 -4.93
C GLY A 86 1.67 -17.78 -4.46
N PRO A 87 0.87 -17.57 -3.40
CA PRO A 87 0.57 -16.24 -2.87
C PRO A 87 1.81 -15.43 -2.45
N HIS A 88 2.90 -16.12 -2.14
CA HIS A 88 4.20 -15.53 -1.81
C HIS A 88 4.93 -14.92 -3.02
N ARG A 89 4.49 -15.22 -4.24
CA ARG A 89 4.99 -14.66 -5.50
C ARG A 89 3.93 -13.81 -6.23
N ASP A 90 2.72 -13.71 -5.68
CA ASP A 90 1.68 -12.84 -6.21
C ASP A 90 2.05 -11.37 -5.98
N GLU A 91 1.61 -10.49 -6.86
CA GLU A 91 1.96 -9.07 -6.81
C GLU A 91 0.75 -8.17 -6.52
N LEU A 92 1.02 -7.06 -5.82
CA LEU A 92 0.11 -5.92 -5.75
C LEU A 92 0.64 -4.81 -6.65
N GLU A 93 0.10 -4.74 -7.86
CA GLU A 93 0.45 -3.71 -8.83
C GLU A 93 -0.26 -2.39 -8.45
N LEU A 94 0.52 -1.35 -8.16
CA LEU A 94 0.01 0.00 -7.91
C LEU A 94 -0.06 0.77 -9.23
N VAL A 95 -1.20 1.41 -9.48
CA VAL A 95 -1.50 2.13 -10.72
C VAL A 95 -1.79 3.59 -10.39
N LEU A 96 -1.28 4.53 -11.19
CA LEU A 96 -1.57 5.95 -11.05
C LEU A 96 -2.06 6.52 -12.38
N GLY A 97 -3.34 6.89 -12.43
CA GLY A 97 -4.04 7.21 -13.67
C GLY A 97 -4.20 5.95 -14.52
N GLN A 98 -3.48 5.89 -15.65
CA GLN A 98 -3.53 4.77 -16.60
C GLN A 98 -2.19 4.01 -16.68
N ALA A 99 -1.20 4.36 -15.87
CA ALA A 99 0.13 3.77 -15.91
C ALA A 99 0.51 3.10 -14.58
N PRO A 100 1.35 2.05 -14.58
CA PRO A 100 1.94 1.52 -13.36
C PRO A 100 2.69 2.63 -12.61
N ALA A 101 2.55 2.69 -11.28
CA ALA A 101 3.26 3.68 -10.48
C ALA A 101 4.78 3.41 -10.48
N LYS A 102 5.17 2.13 -10.42
CA LYS A 102 6.58 1.70 -10.46
C LYS A 102 7.23 2.16 -11.77
N GLY A 103 8.27 2.97 -11.68
CA GLY A 103 9.05 3.46 -12.83
C GLY A 103 8.46 4.67 -13.56
N TYR A 104 7.19 5.03 -13.36
CA TYR A 104 6.53 6.16 -14.04
C TYR A 104 6.06 7.27 -13.09
N ALA A 105 5.82 6.96 -11.81
CA ALA A 105 5.48 7.98 -10.83
C ALA A 105 6.71 8.86 -10.53
N SER A 106 6.50 10.17 -10.44
CA SER A 106 7.50 11.08 -9.89
C SER A 106 7.80 10.74 -8.42
N HIS A 107 8.90 11.28 -7.90
CA HIS A 107 9.30 11.05 -6.51
C HIS A 107 8.19 11.45 -5.52
N GLY A 108 7.57 12.62 -5.71
CA GLY A 108 6.43 13.04 -4.92
C GLY A 108 5.22 12.11 -5.09
N GLU A 109 4.84 11.75 -6.31
CA GLU A 109 3.71 10.82 -6.54
C GLU A 109 3.95 9.46 -5.87
N THR A 110 5.19 8.98 -5.85
CA THR A 110 5.57 7.75 -5.14
C THR A 110 5.33 7.89 -3.64
N TRP A 111 5.80 8.96 -3.01
CA TRP A 111 5.54 9.25 -1.60
C TRP A 111 4.05 9.35 -1.28
N SER A 112 3.28 10.09 -2.11
CA SER A 112 1.84 10.18 -1.97
C SER A 112 1.16 8.81 -2.11
N MET A 113 1.59 7.97 -3.05
CA MET A 113 1.04 6.63 -3.23
C MET A 113 1.30 5.75 -1.98
N CYS A 114 2.54 5.72 -1.49
CA CYS A 114 2.91 4.96 -0.29
C CYS A 114 2.11 5.42 0.93
N LEU A 115 2.03 6.73 1.16
CA LEU A 115 1.28 7.31 2.26
C LEU A 115 -0.23 7.03 2.14
N SER A 116 -0.77 7.09 0.93
CA SER A 116 -2.17 6.76 0.66
C SER A 116 -2.47 5.29 0.94
N LEU A 117 -1.55 4.38 0.60
CA LEU A 117 -1.68 2.97 0.91
C LEU A 117 -1.67 2.73 2.43
N ARG A 118 -0.82 3.45 3.16
CA ARG A 118 -0.77 3.38 4.63
C ARG A 118 -2.07 3.89 5.27
N LEU A 119 -2.56 5.04 4.82
CA LEU A 119 -3.84 5.59 5.26
C LEU A 119 -5.01 4.68 4.88
N ALA A 120 -4.97 4.06 3.70
CA ALA A 120 -6.00 3.12 3.28
C ALA A 120 -6.07 1.90 4.21
N SER A 121 -4.91 1.36 4.59
CA SER A 121 -4.85 0.30 5.60
C SER A 121 -5.42 0.74 6.95
N TYR A 122 -5.11 1.96 7.38
CA TYR A 122 -5.65 2.54 8.62
C TYR A 122 -7.18 2.64 8.56
N TYR A 123 -7.75 3.12 7.46
CA TYR A 123 -9.21 3.22 7.31
C TYR A 123 -9.90 1.85 7.22
N VAL A 124 -9.29 0.86 6.56
CA VAL A 124 -9.82 -0.52 6.57
C VAL A 124 -9.88 -1.08 8.00
N MET A 125 -8.84 -0.83 8.81
CA MET A 125 -8.83 -1.26 10.21
C MET A 125 -9.84 -0.50 11.06
N LEU A 126 -10.04 0.79 10.79
CA LEU A 126 -11.05 1.60 11.46
C LEU A 126 -12.46 1.09 11.16
N ASP A 127 -12.75 0.74 9.91
CA ASP A 127 -14.04 0.19 9.49
C ASP A 127 -14.33 -1.19 10.11
N ASP A 128 -13.29 -2.02 10.35
CA ASP A 128 -13.43 -3.32 11.02
C ASP A 128 -13.57 -3.22 12.56
N THR A 129 -13.41 -2.01 13.12
CA THR A 129 -13.48 -1.78 14.56
C THR A 129 -14.94 -1.86 15.05
N ARG A 130 -15.38 -3.07 15.41
CA ARG A 130 -16.76 -3.37 15.85
C ARG A 130 -17.12 -2.88 17.27
N THR A 131 -16.14 -2.45 18.06
CA THR A 131 -16.32 -2.00 19.45
C THR A 131 -15.60 -0.69 19.68
N GLY A 132 -16.25 0.27 20.36
CA GLY A 132 -15.62 1.54 20.73
C GLY A 132 -14.33 1.34 21.53
N GLY A 133 -13.30 2.13 21.25
CA GLY A 133 -11.99 2.07 21.91
C GLY A 133 -11.00 1.08 21.31
N SER A 134 -11.25 0.53 20.11
CA SER A 134 -10.26 -0.30 19.39
C SER A 134 -9.67 0.38 18.14
N ALA A 135 -9.79 1.72 18.05
CA ALA A 135 -9.24 2.46 16.92
C ALA A 135 -7.71 2.27 16.85
N PRO A 136 -7.15 2.02 15.66
CA PRO A 136 -5.70 1.83 15.51
C PRO A 136 -4.94 3.12 15.82
N ILE A 137 -3.77 3.00 16.45
CA ILE A 137 -2.84 4.12 16.62
C ILE A 137 -2.13 4.34 15.29
N LEU A 138 -2.18 5.56 14.76
CA LEU A 138 -1.46 5.92 13.53
C LEU A 138 -0.04 6.36 13.86
N ILE A 139 0.95 5.66 13.32
CA ILE A 139 2.37 5.99 13.50
C ILE A 139 2.94 6.50 12.18
N LEU A 140 3.52 7.71 12.22
CA LEU A 140 4.15 8.40 11.10
C LEU A 140 5.62 8.61 11.42
N ASP A 141 6.50 7.86 10.76
CA ASP A 141 7.94 7.88 11.01
C ASP A 141 8.66 8.76 9.99
N ASP A 142 9.07 9.96 10.40
CA ASP A 142 9.81 10.97 9.60
C ASP A 142 9.21 11.31 8.23
N VAL A 143 7.92 11.00 8.02
CA VAL A 143 7.27 11.15 6.71
C VAL A 143 7.09 12.61 6.30
N PHE A 144 7.07 13.54 7.25
CA PHE A 144 6.86 14.95 6.94
C PHE A 144 8.07 15.58 6.23
N ALA A 145 9.29 15.15 6.56
CA ALA A 145 10.51 15.65 5.93
C ALA A 145 10.50 15.47 4.40
N GLU A 146 9.84 14.41 3.93
CA GLU A 146 9.79 13.95 2.53
C GLU A 146 8.68 14.59 1.69
N LEU A 147 7.82 15.39 2.33
CA LEU A 147 6.67 16.03 1.71
C LEU A 147 6.91 17.52 1.49
N ASP A 148 6.36 18.06 0.39
CA ASP A 148 6.25 19.51 0.21
C ASP A 148 5.23 20.13 1.19
N VAL A 149 5.30 21.45 1.36
CA VAL A 149 4.49 22.21 2.33
C VAL A 149 2.98 21.96 2.19
N GLN A 150 2.46 21.85 0.96
CA GLN A 150 1.02 21.64 0.76
C GLN A 150 0.62 20.24 1.20
N ARG A 151 1.43 19.24 0.87
CA ARG A 151 1.18 17.84 1.26
C ARG A 151 1.33 17.63 2.77
N ARG A 152 2.30 18.28 3.41
CA ARG A 152 2.43 18.27 4.88
C ARG A 152 1.15 18.75 5.55
N ARG A 153 0.60 19.89 5.11
CA ARG A 153 -0.67 20.43 5.64
C ARG A 153 -1.85 19.48 5.41
N LYS A 154 -1.95 18.91 4.21
CA LYS A 154 -2.99 17.92 3.88
C LYS A 154 -2.90 16.68 4.76
N LEU A 155 -1.69 16.11 4.91
CA LEU A 155 -1.47 14.97 5.80
C LEU A 155 -1.84 15.32 7.25
N ALA A 156 -1.40 16.47 7.76
CA ALA A 156 -1.74 16.92 9.11
C ALA A 156 -3.26 17.02 9.31
N ALA A 157 -3.98 17.61 8.36
CA ALA A 157 -5.44 17.71 8.41
C ALA A 157 -6.13 16.33 8.40
N ILE A 158 -5.62 15.39 7.60
CA ILE A 158 -6.14 14.01 7.55
C ILE A 158 -5.96 13.31 8.89
N VAL A 159 -4.75 13.36 9.46
CA VAL A 159 -4.42 12.57 10.66
C VAL A 159 -4.89 13.21 11.96
N ALA A 160 -5.22 14.51 11.96
CA ALA A 160 -5.87 15.17 13.08
C ALA A 160 -7.23 14.55 13.45
N GLY A 161 -7.87 13.82 12.52
CA GLY A 161 -9.11 13.08 12.78
C GLY A 161 -8.92 11.70 13.44
N ALA A 162 -7.68 11.22 13.58
CA ALA A 162 -7.39 9.96 14.24
C ALA A 162 -7.46 10.11 15.77
N GLU A 163 -7.89 9.05 16.46
CA GLU A 163 -8.00 9.05 17.93
C GLU A 163 -6.62 9.22 18.60
N GLN A 164 -5.58 8.61 18.02
CA GLN A 164 -4.21 8.75 18.49
C GLN A 164 -3.23 8.70 17.31
N VAL A 165 -2.31 9.67 17.28
CA VAL A 165 -1.22 9.73 16.31
C VAL A 165 0.12 9.85 17.04
N LEU A 166 1.11 9.06 16.62
CA LEU A 166 2.50 9.21 17.00
C LEU A 166 3.29 9.66 15.77
N VAL A 167 4.02 10.76 15.91
CA VAL A 167 4.86 11.31 14.84
C VAL A 167 6.30 11.39 15.32
N THR A 168 7.24 10.94 14.50
CA THR A 168 8.67 11.22 14.68
C THR A 168 9.11 12.23 13.64
N ALA A 169 10.06 13.09 14.01
CA ALA A 169 10.74 13.98 13.09
C ALA A 169 12.13 14.30 13.61
N ALA A 170 13.09 14.44 12.69
CA ALA A 170 14.43 14.92 13.03
C ALA A 170 14.44 16.45 13.26
N VAL A 171 13.57 17.19 12.58
CA VAL A 171 13.48 18.65 12.64
C VAL A 171 12.08 19.07 13.07
N ASP A 172 11.99 19.85 14.14
CA ASP A 172 10.72 20.29 14.72
C ASP A 172 9.83 21.05 13.72
N ALA A 173 10.45 21.86 12.87
CA ALA A 173 9.79 22.66 11.83
C ALA A 173 9.20 21.84 10.68
N ASP A 174 9.52 20.55 10.56
CA ASP A 174 8.89 19.69 9.56
C ASP A 174 7.46 19.30 9.96
N ILE A 175 7.15 19.35 11.26
CA ILE A 175 5.82 19.06 11.79
C ILE A 175 4.92 20.29 11.62
N PRO A 176 3.80 20.16 10.88
CA PRO A 176 2.86 21.25 10.72
C PRO A 176 2.27 21.70 12.06
N GLU A 177 2.04 23.00 12.23
CA GLU A 177 1.50 23.60 13.45
C GLU A 177 0.12 23.03 13.83
N GLU A 178 -0.62 22.55 12.84
CA GLU A 178 -1.91 21.88 13.00
C GLU A 178 -1.83 20.62 13.87
N LEU A 179 -0.64 19.98 13.98
CA LEU A 179 -0.38 18.85 14.86
C LEU A 179 0.20 19.32 16.21
N ALA A 180 -0.61 20.07 16.96
CA ALA A 180 -0.28 20.51 18.31
C ALA A 180 -0.49 19.36 19.33
N GLY A 181 0.48 18.46 19.41
CA GLY A 181 0.51 17.34 20.37
C GLY A 181 1.55 17.51 21.46
N ARG A 182 1.58 16.56 22.41
CA ARG A 182 2.69 16.45 23.38
C ARG A 182 3.99 16.19 22.62
N ARG A 183 4.98 17.05 22.79
CA ARG A 183 6.33 16.87 22.24
C ARG A 183 7.18 16.13 23.25
N VAL A 184 7.86 15.08 22.81
CA VAL A 184 8.79 14.30 23.62
C VAL A 184 10.13 14.30 22.92
N LYS A 185 11.15 14.86 23.56
CA LYS A 185 12.50 14.89 23.01
C LYS A 185 13.19 13.55 23.27
N VAL A 186 13.62 12.88 22.21
CA VAL A 186 14.38 11.63 22.31
C VAL A 186 15.87 11.96 22.38
N VAL A 187 16.57 11.36 23.35
CA VAL A 187 18.02 11.52 23.56
C VAL A 187 18.70 10.14 23.53
N PRO A 188 20.02 10.05 23.29
CA PRO A 188 20.70 8.76 23.34
C PRO A 188 20.42 8.02 24.65
N GLY A 189 19.80 6.83 24.54
CA GLY A 189 19.48 5.99 25.70
C GLY A 189 18.18 6.31 26.43
N GLY A 190 17.35 7.26 25.97
CA GLY A 190 16.06 7.53 26.62
C GLY A 190 15.24 8.66 26.01
N ILE A 191 14.25 9.12 26.78
CA ILE A 191 13.49 10.34 26.51
C ILE A 191 13.83 11.38 27.56
N ASP A 192 13.92 12.65 27.15
CA ASP A 192 14.11 13.76 28.07
C ASP A 192 12.85 13.91 28.93
N GLY A 193 13.02 13.87 30.26
CA GLY A 193 11.91 13.80 31.22
C GLY A 193 11.21 15.13 31.49
N GLU A 194 11.74 16.24 30.96
CA GLU A 194 11.18 17.57 31.10
C GLU A 194 10.25 17.87 29.91
N GLY A 195 8.97 17.53 30.05
CA GLY A 195 7.91 17.85 29.10
C GLY A 195 6.56 18.00 29.77
#